data_AF-A0A933AWC5-F1
#
_entry.id   AF-A0A933AWC5-F1
#
_cell.length_a   1.000
_cell.length_b   1.000
_cell.length_c   1.000
_cell.angle_alpha   90.00
_cell.angle_beta   90.00
_cell.angle_gamma   90.00
#
_symmetry.space_group_name_H-M   'P 1'
#
loop_
_entity.id
_entity.type
_entity.pdbx_description
1 polymer ?
#
loop_
_entity_poly.entity_id
_entity_poly.type
_entity_poly.pdbx_seq_one_letter_code
_entity_poly.pdbx_strand_id
1 'polypeptide(L)' 'VSVLKRLAQRGVIEPDDCVVAYITGNGLKTQEAVIDKISTPFFVQPNIDSFEQNVVGQSGEVARVL' A
#
# COMPACT_ATOMS: atom_id res chain seq x y z
N VAL A 1 3.52 10.90 1.08
CA VAL A 1 4.38 12.03 1.52
C VAL A 1 5.69 12.03 0.74
N SER A 2 5.75 12.71 -0.42
CA SER A 2 6.85 12.57 -1.41
C SER A 2 7.95 13.63 -1.27
N VAL A 3 7.59 14.90 -1.10
CA VAL A 3 8.56 16.00 -0.97
C VAL A 3 9.33 15.89 0.35
N LEU A 4 8.64 15.62 1.46
CA LEU A 4 9.31 15.40 2.74
C LEU A 4 10.33 14.27 2.68
N LYS A 5 10.02 13.14 2.02
CA LYS A 5 10.99 12.05 1.78
C LYS A 5 12.24 12.56 1.04
N ARG A 6 12.06 13.36 -0.01
CA ARG A 6 13.18 13.95 -0.77
C ARG A 6 14.00 14.92 0.06
N LEU A 7 13.38 15.71 0.94
CA LEU A 7 14.08 16.65 1.82
C LEU A 7 14.88 15.92 2.90
N ALA A 8 14.31 14.89 3.52
CA ALA A 8 15.00 14.03 4.48
C ALA A 8 16.20 13.32 3.84
N GLN A 9 16.04 12.75 2.63
CA GLN A 9 17.14 12.11 1.89
C GLN A 9 18.27 13.07 1.50
N ARG A 10 17.99 14.38 1.41
CA ARG A 10 18.97 15.42 1.12
C ARG A 10 19.61 16.01 2.38
N GLY A 11 19.22 15.55 3.58
CA GLY A 11 19.71 16.09 4.84
C GLY A 11 19.24 17.52 5.13
N VAL A 12 18.12 17.95 4.54
CA VAL A 12 17.53 19.28 4.83
C VAL A 12 16.80 19.29 6.18
N ILE A 13 16.42 18.11 6.65
CA ILE A 13 15.69 17.89 7.91
C ILE A 13 16.60 17.03 8.77
N GLU A 14 16.84 17.48 10.00
CA GLU A 14 17.71 16.79 10.93
C GLU A 14 17.00 15.56 11.51
N PRO A 15 17.75 14.51 11.90
CA PRO A 15 17.17 13.31 12.50
C PRO A 15 16.30 13.55 13.73
N ASP A 16 16.61 14.61 14.49
CA ASP A 16 15.93 14.98 15.73
C ASP A 16 14.78 15.99 15.54
N ASP A 17 14.52 16.44 14.30
CA ASP A 17 13.45 17.40 14.02
C ASP A 17 12.06 16.76 14.20
N CYS A 18 11.17 17.47 14.88
CA CYS A 18 9.75 17.13 14.90
C CYS A 18 9.05 17.70 13.67
N VAL A 19 8.68 16.85 12.71
CA VAL A 19 8.05 17.26 11.45
C VAL A 19 6.61 16.76 11.36
N VAL A 20 5.69 17.68 11.06
CA VAL A 20 4.28 17.36 10.83
C VAL A 20 3.97 17.43 9.33
N ALA A 21 3.51 16.31 8.75
CA ALA A 21 3.01 16.27 7.39
C ALA A 21 1.48 16.39 7.39
N TYR A 22 0.94 17.48 6.83
CA TYR A 22 -0.51 17.66 6.74
C TYR A 22 -1.07 16.91 5.53
N ILE A 23 -1.95 15.93 5.78
CA ILE A 23 -2.66 15.18 4.75
C ILE A 23 -4.04 15.80 4.56
N THR A 24 -4.21 16.57 3.50
CA THR A 24 -5.40 17.40 3.24
C THR A 24 -6.58 16.66 2.58
N GLY A 25 -6.38 15.42 2.14
CA GLY A 25 -7.36 14.66 1.38
C GLY A 25 -7.44 13.19 1.79
N ASN A 26 -8.66 12.66 1.77
CA ASN A 26 -8.91 11.23 1.90
C ASN A 26 -8.62 10.55 0.55
N GLY A 27 -7.81 9.47 0.55
CA GLY A 27 -7.27 8.83 -0.66
C GLY A 27 -8.28 8.22 -1.61
N LEU A 28 -9.57 8.18 -1.25
CA LEU A 28 -10.65 7.62 -2.07
C LEU A 28 -11.13 8.53 -3.21
N LYS A 29 -10.70 9.80 -3.25
CA LYS A 29 -11.16 10.78 -4.26
C LYS A 29 -10.55 10.56 -5.65
N THR A 30 -9.39 9.92 -5.73
CA THR A 30 -8.59 9.82 -6.96
C THR A 30 -7.97 8.42 -7.03
N GLN A 31 -8.82 7.40 -7.12
CA GLN A 31 -8.37 6.00 -7.14
C GLN A 31 -7.66 5.64 -8.44
N GLU A 32 -8.03 6.30 -9.54
CA GLU A 32 -7.40 6.19 -10.84
C GLU A 32 -5.90 6.50 -10.82
N ALA A 33 -5.42 7.31 -9.87
CA ALA A 33 -4.00 7.62 -9.74
C ALA A 33 -3.14 6.42 -9.30
N VAL A 34 -3.77 5.38 -8.74
CA VAL A 34 -3.07 4.20 -8.20
C VAL A 34 -3.54 2.88 -8.81
N ILE A 35 -4.59 2.88 -9.64
CA ILE A 35 -5.20 1.64 -10.15
C ILE A 35 -4.23 0.79 -10.99
N ASP A 36 -3.33 1.42 -11.74
CA ASP A 36 -2.30 0.72 -12.53
C ASP A 36 -1.03 0.39 -11.72
N LYS A 37 -1.01 0.77 -10.43
CA LYS A 37 0.10 0.52 -9.51
C LYS A 37 -0.23 -0.51 -8.44
N ILE A 38 -1.50 -0.92 -8.35
CA ILE A 38 -1.93 -2.01 -7.48
C ILE A 38 -1.92 -3.34 -8.24
N SER A 39 -1.70 -4.44 -7.52
CA SER A 39 -1.76 -5.77 -8.11
C SER A 39 -3.17 -6.11 -8.57
N THR A 40 -3.28 -6.91 -9.63
CA THR A 40 -4.57 -7.48 -10.06
C THR A 40 -5.18 -8.32 -8.94
N PRO A 41 -6.52 -8.28 -8.74
CA PRO A 41 -7.18 -9.13 -7.77
C PRO A 41 -6.89 -10.62 -8.04
N PHE A 42 -6.72 -11.39 -6.97
CA PHE A 42 -6.65 -12.83 -7.04
C PHE A 42 -8.07 -13.41 -7.08
N PHE A 43 -8.40 -14.17 -8.14
CA PHE A 43 -9.73 -14.74 -8.34
C PHE A 43 -9.76 -16.22 -7.95
N VAL A 44 -10.82 -16.61 -7.23
CA VAL A 44 -11.11 -18.01 -6.83
C VAL A 44 -12.47 -18.45 -7.37
N GLN A 45 -12.73 -19.76 -7.39
CA GLN A 45 -14.07 -20.25 -7.74
C GLN A 45 -15.09 -19.87 -6.65
N PRO A 46 -16.37 -19.64 -6.99
CA PRO A 46 -17.39 -19.17 -6.05
C PRO A 46 -17.92 -20.32 -5.16
N ASN A 47 -17.03 -21.04 -4.48
CA ASN A 47 -17.36 -22.08 -3.52
C ASN A 47 -16.39 -22.07 -2.32
N ILE A 48 -16.84 -22.58 -1.19
CA ILE A 48 -16.11 -22.51 0.08
C ILE A 48 -14.80 -23.30 0.03
N ASP A 49 -14.79 -24.47 -0.60
CA ASP A 49 -13.60 -25.32 -0.73
C ASP A 49 -12.47 -24.57 -1.47
N SER A 50 -12.80 -23.87 -2.56
CA SER A 50 -11.83 -23.05 -3.32
C SER A 50 -11.30 -21.89 -2.49
N PHE A 51 -12.15 -21.25 -1.67
CA PHE A 51 -11.70 -20.20 -0.76
C PHE A 51 -10.75 -20.76 0.32
N GLU A 52 -11.11 -21.85 0.99
CA GLU A 52 -10.30 -22.45 2.04
C GLU A 52 -8.92 -22.90 1.51
N GLN A 53 -8.88 -23.55 0.35
CA GLN A 53 -7.65 -24.01 -0.28
C GLN A 53 -6.72 -22.88 -0.71
N ASN A 54 -7.28 -21.78 -1.24
CA ASN A 54 -6.47 -20.73 -1.88
C ASN A 54 -6.24 -19.50 -1.00
N VAL A 55 -7.09 -19.26 0.01
CA VAL A 55 -7.04 -18.06 0.88
C VAL A 55 -6.66 -18.42 2.31
N VAL A 56 -7.25 -19.48 2.88
CA VAL A 56 -7.02 -19.87 4.30
C VAL A 56 -5.76 -20.73 4.44
N GLY A 57 -5.48 -21.59 3.44
CA GLY A 57 -4.31 -22.47 3.42
C GLY A 57 -2.97 -21.80 3.10
N GLN A 58 -2.97 -20.55 2.63
CA GLN A 58 -1.75 -19.82 2.29
C GLN A 58 -1.29 -18.93 3.44
N SER A 59 -0.52 -19.51 4.36
CA SER A 59 0.38 -18.71 5.21
C SER A 59 1.57 -18.22 4.36
N GLY A 60 1.41 -17.10 3.66
CA GLY A 60 2.58 -16.25 3.35
C GLY A 60 2.95 -15.92 1.91
N GLU A 61 2.08 -16.01 0.90
CA GLU A 61 2.41 -15.47 -0.44
C GLU A 61 1.49 -14.35 -0.94
N VAL A 62 0.53 -13.91 -0.13
CA VAL A 62 -0.26 -12.69 -0.42
C VAL A 62 0.48 -11.39 -0.02
N ALA A 63 1.66 -11.51 0.60
CA ALA A 63 2.37 -10.41 1.26
C ALA A 63 3.78 -10.12 0.71
N ARG A 64 4.00 -10.28 -0.60
CA ARG A 64 5.20 -9.75 -1.28
C ARG A 64 4.85 -8.93 -2.51
N VAL A 65 4.04 -7.89 -2.33
CA VAL A 65 3.86 -6.81 -3.32
C VAL A 65 3.92 -5.41 -2.66
N LEU A 66 4.62 -5.29 -1.52
CA LEU A 66 4.99 -3.99 -0.94
C LEU A 66 6.50 -3.94 -0.71
#